data_AF-A0AAD8MLP9-F1
#
_entry.id   AF-A0AAD8MLP9-F1
#
_cell.length_a   1.000
_cell.length_b   1.000
_cell.length_c   1.000
_cell.angle_alpha   90.00
_cell.angle_beta   90.00
_cell.angle_gamma   90.00
#
_symmetry.space_group_name_H-M   'P 1'
#
loop_
_entity.id
_entity.type
_entity.pdbx_description
1 polymer ?
#
loop_
_entity_poly.entity_id
_entity_poly.type
_entity_poly.pdbx_seq_one_letter_code
_entity_poly.pdbx_strand_id
1 'polypeptide(L)'
;MEKVPGSQETLPAPFVGIAVFVIKGKKVLIGRRLSSVGHNTYCVPGGHLEFGESFEQCAVREVKEETGLDVEKIEFLETRNSVLLNEPKPAHVVCSGCTRFGWTGYGILTTQPN
;
A
#
# COMPACT_ATOMS: atom_id res chain seq x y z
N MET A 1 -38.67 11.55 -4.60
CA MET A 1 -38.44 11.29 -3.16
C MET A 1 -37.51 12.37 -2.65
N GLU A 2 -38.02 13.23 -1.80
CA GLU A 2 -37.32 14.39 -1.24
C GLU A 2 -36.35 13.92 -0.13
N LYS A 3 -35.13 14.47 -0.10
CA LYS A 3 -34.10 14.09 0.89
C LYS A 3 -34.55 14.48 2.30
N VAL A 4 -34.38 13.55 3.25
CA VAL A 4 -34.63 13.79 4.67
C VAL A 4 -33.63 14.82 5.21
N PRO A 5 -34.07 15.95 5.80
CA PRO A 5 -33.17 16.93 6.40
C PRO A 5 -32.62 16.37 7.72
N GLY A 6 -31.31 16.13 7.80
CA GLY A 6 -30.65 15.70 9.04
C GLY A 6 -29.67 14.52 8.91
N SER A 7 -29.50 13.93 7.72
CA SER A 7 -28.37 13.01 7.53
C SER A 7 -27.07 13.82 7.53
N GLN A 8 -26.37 13.86 8.66
CA GLN A 8 -24.96 14.24 8.66
C GLN A 8 -24.26 13.36 7.64
N GLU A 9 -23.66 13.93 6.60
CA GLU A 9 -22.75 13.18 5.74
C GLU A 9 -21.66 12.63 6.65
N THR A 10 -21.68 11.32 6.87
CA THR A 10 -20.65 10.65 7.67
C THR A 10 -19.34 10.84 6.92
N LEU A 11 -18.43 11.62 7.50
CA LEU A 11 -17.06 11.72 6.97
C LEU A 11 -16.51 10.30 6.82
N PRO A 12 -15.84 9.98 5.70
CA PRO A 12 -15.34 8.63 5.47
C PRO A 12 -14.40 8.24 6.61
N ALA A 13 -14.62 7.04 7.17
CA ALA A 13 -13.77 6.52 8.22
C ALA A 13 -12.33 6.33 7.69
N PRO A 14 -11.31 6.53 8.54
CA PRO A 14 -9.94 6.20 8.18
C PRO A 14 -9.84 4.72 7.82
N PHE A 15 -9.04 4.41 6.80
CA PHE A 15 -8.70 3.03 6.48
C PHE A 15 -7.22 2.78 6.78
N VAL A 16 -6.87 1.51 6.95
CA VAL A 16 -5.49 1.08 7.21
C VAL A 16 -4.89 0.59 5.90
N GLY A 17 -3.73 1.16 5.55
CA GLY A 17 -2.92 0.73 4.43
C GLY A 17 -1.59 0.16 4.92
N ILE A 18 -1.05 -0.81 4.19
CA ILE A 18 0.27 -1.38 4.47
C ILE A 18 1.17 -1.04 3.29
N ALA A 19 2.35 -0.48 3.56
CA ALA A 19 3.34 -0.09 2.56
C ALA A 19 4.64 -0.85 2.81
N VAL A 20 5.20 -1.51 1.80
CA VAL A 20 6.29 -2.47 1.98
C VAL A 20 7.55 -2.06 1.25
N PHE A 21 8.58 -1.67 2.00
CA PHE A 21 9.91 -1.41 1.48
C PHE A 21 10.66 -2.74 1.28
N VAL A 22 10.66 -3.26 0.05
CA VAL A 22 11.49 -4.41 -0.32
C VAL A 22 12.88 -3.92 -0.69
N ILE A 23 13.89 -4.24 0.13
CA ILE A 23 15.26 -3.72 0.01
C ILE A 23 16.23 -4.84 -0.37
N LYS A 24 17.07 -4.57 -1.39
CA LYS A 24 18.17 -5.44 -1.81
C LYS A 24 19.47 -4.64 -1.93
N GLY A 25 20.32 -4.71 -0.91
CA GLY A 25 21.54 -3.91 -0.83
C GLY A 25 21.20 -2.41 -0.77
N LYS A 26 21.65 -1.63 -1.76
CA LYS A 26 21.35 -0.18 -1.88
C LYS A 26 20.15 0.12 -2.80
N LYS A 27 19.34 -0.88 -3.15
CA LYS A 27 18.19 -0.74 -4.05
C LYS A 27 16.88 -1.01 -3.30
N VAL A 28 15.83 -0.29 -3.69
CA VAL A 28 14.46 -0.48 -3.22
C VAL A 28 13.54 -0.79 -4.40
N LEU A 29 12.57 -1.67 -4.21
CA LEU A 29 11.53 -1.95 -5.19
C LEU A 29 10.48 -0.84 -5.19
N ILE A 30 10.17 -0.33 -6.38
CA ILE A 30 9.05 0.59 -6.64
C ILE A 30 8.27 0.09 -7.85
N GLY A 31 6.95 0.24 -7.79
CA GLY A 31 6.02 0.01 -8.89
C GLY A 31 5.42 1.33 -9.37
N ARG A 32 5.01 1.39 -10.63
CA ARG A 32 4.25 2.52 -11.18
C ARG A 32 2.76 2.27 -10.91
N ARG A 33 2.11 3.18 -10.18
CA ARG A 33 0.69 3.04 -9.82
C ARG A 33 -0.20 3.16 -11.06
N LEU A 34 -1.07 2.17 -11.24
CA LEU A 34 -2.17 2.21 -12.21
C LEU A 34 -3.50 2.69 -11.58
N SER A 35 -3.55 2.85 -10.26
CA SER A 35 -4.73 3.30 -9.53
C SER A 35 -5.08 4.77 -9.80
N SER A 36 -6.35 5.15 -9.60
CA SER A 36 -6.84 6.52 -9.76
C SER A 36 -6.22 7.53 -8.78
N VAL A 37 -5.86 7.09 -7.58
CA VAL A 37 -5.11 7.89 -6.59
C VAL A 37 -3.61 7.75 -6.88
N GLY A 38 -2.94 8.87 -7.15
CA GLY A 38 -1.51 8.88 -7.51
C GLY A 38 -1.19 8.21 -8.85
N HIS A 39 -2.09 8.25 -9.83
CA HIS A 39 -1.87 7.65 -11.16
C HIS A 39 -0.52 8.10 -11.77
N ASN A 40 0.24 7.16 -12.35
CA ASN A 40 1.58 7.39 -12.92
C ASN A 40 2.68 7.81 -11.93
N THR A 41 2.42 7.80 -10.63
CA THR A 41 3.47 7.97 -9.63
C THR A 41 4.15 6.64 -9.30
N TYR A 42 5.38 6.70 -8.79
CA TYR A 42 6.07 5.53 -8.26
C TYR A 42 5.78 5.39 -6.77
N CYS A 43 5.44 4.17 -6.34
CA CYS A 43 5.16 3.83 -4.97
C CYS A 43 5.82 2.49 -4.63
N VAL A 44 6.06 2.25 -3.34
CA VAL A 44 6.36 0.91 -2.85
C VAL A 44 5.11 0.02 -2.98
N PRO A 45 5.27 -1.31 -3.08
CA PRO A 45 4.14 -2.22 -3.05
C PRO A 45 3.31 -2.09 -1.79
N GLY A 46 2.02 -2.33 -1.89
CA GLY A 46 1.14 -2.28 -0.74
C GLY A 46 -0.31 -1.92 -1.06
N GLY A 47 -1.18 -2.16 -0.09
CA GLY A 47 -2.61 -1.99 -0.26
C GLY A 47 -3.37 -1.94 1.05
N HIS A 48 -4.65 -2.28 1.00
CA HIS A 48 -5.54 -2.17 2.15
C HIS A 48 -5.38 -3.39 3.05
N LEU A 49 -5.38 -3.16 4.36
CA LEU A 49 -5.44 -4.23 5.34
C LEU A 49 -6.82 -4.88 5.29
N GLU A 50 -6.88 -6.20 5.09
CA GLU A 50 -8.14 -6.94 5.13
C GLU A 50 -8.54 -7.30 6.57
N PHE A 51 -9.83 -7.56 6.78
CA PHE A 51 -10.35 -7.89 8.10
C PHE A 51 -9.74 -9.21 8.61
N GLY A 52 -9.12 -9.15 9.78
CA GLY A 52 -8.50 -10.31 10.42
C GLY A 52 -7.06 -10.60 9.99
N GLU A 53 -6.51 -9.85 9.03
CA GLU A 53 -5.08 -9.93 8.69
C GLU A 53 -4.21 -9.22 9.74
N SER A 54 -3.04 -9.80 10.02
CA SER A 54 -1.93 -9.05 10.62
C SER A 54 -1.27 -8.13 9.57
N PHE A 55 -0.50 -7.14 10.03
CA PHE A 55 0.22 -6.24 9.12
C PHE A 55 1.22 -7.01 8.24
N GLU A 56 1.87 -8.03 8.78
CA GLU A 56 2.80 -8.89 8.07
C GLU A 56 2.10 -9.75 7.02
N GLN A 57 0.91 -10.29 7.34
CA GLN A 57 0.14 -11.09 6.38
C GLN A 57 -0.27 -10.25 5.17
N CYS A 58 -0.80 -9.04 5.41
CA CYS A 58 -1.15 -8.10 4.35
C CYS A 58 0.10 -7.69 3.54
N ALA A 59 1.22 -7.39 4.20
CA ALA A 59 2.46 -7.06 3.51
C ALA A 59 2.94 -8.18 2.56
N VAL A 60 2.90 -9.44 3.00
CA VAL A 60 3.30 -10.59 2.19
C VAL A 60 2.35 -10.76 1.00
N ARG A 61 1.03 -10.68 1.23
CA ARG A 61 -0.01 -10.80 0.19
C ARG A 61 0.15 -9.73 -0.90
N GLU A 62 0.18 -8.47 -0.51
CA GLU A 62 0.26 -7.34 -1.46
C GLU A 62 1.54 -7.38 -2.30
N VAL A 63 2.70 -7.69 -1.68
CA VAL A 63 3.95 -7.85 -2.45
C VAL A 63 3.84 -9.00 -3.44
N LYS A 64 3.23 -10.12 -3.06
CA LYS A 64 3.05 -11.26 -3.95
C LYS A 64 2.13 -10.93 -5.13
N GLU A 65 1.01 -10.27 -4.86
CA GLU A 65 0.01 -9.89 -5.87
C GLU A 65 0.56 -8.88 -6.88
N GLU A 66 1.24 -7.83 -6.41
CA GLU A 66 1.71 -6.75 -7.28
C GLU A 66 3.02 -7.06 -8.00
N THR A 67 3.86 -7.94 -7.45
CA THR A 67 5.25 -8.14 -7.93
C THR A 67 5.61 -9.58 -8.23
N GLY A 68 4.82 -10.55 -7.78
CA GLY A 68 5.10 -11.98 -7.88
C GLY A 68 6.17 -12.50 -6.91
N LEU A 69 6.80 -11.61 -6.12
CA LEU A 69 7.87 -11.97 -5.20
C LEU A 69 7.33 -12.59 -3.91
N ASP A 70 7.98 -13.66 -3.46
CA ASP A 70 7.77 -14.20 -2.12
C ASP A 70 8.69 -13.46 -1.13
N VAL A 71 8.09 -12.91 -0.07
CA VAL A 71 8.79 -12.22 1.02
C VAL A 71 8.46 -12.86 2.35
N GLU A 72 9.46 -12.90 3.23
CA GLU A 72 9.37 -13.44 4.58
C GLU A 72 10.07 -12.47 5.55
N LYS A 73 9.87 -12.63 6.87
CA LYS A 73 10.51 -11.81 7.92
C LYS A 73 10.22 -10.31 7.77
N ILE A 74 8.93 -9.99 7.76
CA ILE A 74 8.46 -8.61 7.74
C ILE A 74 8.80 -7.94 9.07
N GLU A 75 9.48 -6.79 9.02
CA GLU A 75 9.75 -5.97 10.19
C GLU A 75 8.98 -4.66 10.10
N PHE A 76 8.31 -4.28 11.19
CA PHE A 76 7.65 -2.98 11.30
C PHE A 76 8.67 -1.83 11.32
N LEU A 77 8.38 -0.76 10.59
CA LEU A 77 9.23 0.42 10.46
C LEU A 77 8.59 1.65 11.12
N GLU A 78 7.44 2.09 10.60
CA GLU A 78 6.76 3.29 11.06
C GLU A 78 5.24 3.17 10.92
N THR A 79 4.50 3.98 11.68
CA THR A 79 3.08 4.24 11.42
C THR A 79 2.90 5.72 11.11
N ARG A 80 2.19 6.03 10.02
CA ARG A 80 1.90 7.39 9.60
C ARG A 80 0.40 7.64 9.52
N ASN A 81 -0.04 8.77 10.09
CA ASN A 81 -1.37 9.32 9.88
C ASN A 81 -1.37 10.26 8.67
N SER A 82 -1.94 9.84 7.54
CA SER A 82 -1.94 10.61 6.29
C SER A 82 -3.35 11.03 5.89
N VAL A 83 -3.62 12.33 5.88
CA VAL A 83 -4.89 12.92 5.42
C VAL A 83 -4.66 13.54 4.04
N LEU A 84 -5.17 12.87 3.01
CA LEU A 84 -5.02 13.22 1.60
C LEU A 84 -6.27 13.99 1.15
N LEU A 85 -6.26 15.31 1.35
CA LEU A 85 -7.40 16.18 0.99
C LEU A 85 -7.40 16.63 -0.48
N ASN A 86 -6.25 16.56 -1.15
CA ASN A 86 -6.04 17.08 -2.51
C ASN A 86 -6.13 16.00 -3.60
N GLU A 87 -6.49 14.76 -3.23
CA GLU A 87 -6.70 13.67 -4.19
C GLU A 87 -8.13 13.71 -4.76
N PRO A 88 -8.38 13.18 -5.99
CA PRO A 88 -9.72 13.14 -6.58
C PRO A 88 -10.77 12.48 -5.67
N LYS A 89 -10.33 11.57 -4.80
CA LYS A 89 -11.11 11.01 -3.70
C LYS A 89 -10.35 11.25 -2.39
N PRO A 90 -10.84 12.13 -1.49
CA PRO A 90 -10.21 12.36 -0.20
C PRO A 90 -10.08 11.06 0.59
N ALA A 91 -8.92 10.87 1.22
CA ALA A 91 -8.59 9.64 1.94
C ALA A 91 -7.86 9.94 3.25
N HIS A 92 -8.17 9.18 4.29
CA HIS A 92 -7.42 9.18 5.55
C HIS A 92 -6.84 7.79 5.73
N VAL A 93 -5.52 7.69 5.59
CA VAL A 93 -4.80 6.41 5.61
C VAL A 93 -3.87 6.36 6.80
N VAL A 94 -4.01 5.31 7.61
CA VAL A 94 -2.98 4.91 8.56
C VAL A 94 -2.06 3.93 7.84
N CYS A 95 -0.85 4.37 7.50
CA CYS A 95 0.12 3.54 6.80
C CYS A 95 1.08 2.88 7.78
N SER A 96 1.18 1.56 7.77
CA SER A 96 2.28 0.83 8.42
C SER A 96 3.37 0.53 7.40
N GLY A 97 4.57 1.03 7.63
CA GLY A 97 5.76 0.73 6.84
C GLY A 97 6.38 -0.59 7.28
N CYS A 98 6.70 -1.47 6.34
CA CYS A 98 7.35 -2.75 6.59
C CYS A 98 8.65 -2.88 5.80
N THR A 99 9.73 -3.41 6.37
CA THR A 99 11.03 -3.59 5.70
C THR A 99 11.44 -5.05 5.58
N ARG A 100 12.17 -5.39 4.51
CA ARG A 100 12.88 -6.67 4.37
C ARG A 100 14.22 -6.51 3.65
N PHE A 101 15.24 -7.21 4.15
CA PHE A 101 16.58 -7.33 3.55
C PHE A 101 16.82 -8.66 2.80
N GLY A 102 16.66 -8.67 1.48
CA GLY A 102 17.09 -9.79 0.63
C GLY A 102 15.98 -10.77 0.25
N TRP A 103 15.93 -11.11 -1.03
CA TRP A 103 15.03 -12.08 -1.66
C TRP A 103 15.81 -13.34 -2.06
N THR A 104 15.17 -14.51 -2.02
CA THR A 104 15.79 -15.83 -2.23
C THR A 104 15.78 -16.34 -3.67
N GLY A 105 15.28 -15.59 -4.65
CA GLY A 105 15.30 -16.02 -6.06
C GLY A 105 16.25 -15.24 -6.99
N TYR A 106 16.24 -15.67 -8.27
CA TYR A 106 16.90 -15.02 -9.41
C TYR A 106 15.83 -14.40 -10.30
N GLY A 107 15.78 -13.09 -10.40
CA GLY A 107 14.68 -12.35 -11.00
C GLY A 107 15.07 -10.88 -11.05
N ILE A 108 15.16 -10.39 -12.27
CA ILE A 108 15.50 -9.01 -12.57
C ILE A 108 14.18 -8.24 -12.56
N LEU A 109 14.10 -7.20 -11.73
CA LEU A 109 13.03 -6.22 -11.78
C LEU A 109 13.30 -5.30 -12.97
N THR A 110 12.84 -5.69 -14.15
CA THR A 110 12.52 -4.74 -15.22
C THR A 110 11.02 -4.69 -15.34
N THR A 111 10.45 -3.52 -15.10
CA THR A 111 9.09 -3.20 -15.50
C THR A 111 8.93 -3.59 -16.96
N GLN A 112 8.05 -4.54 -17.27
CA GLN A 112 7.60 -4.78 -18.64
C GLN A 112 6.89 -3.49 -19.10
N PRO A 113 7.35 -2.83 -20.18
CA PRO A 113 6.56 -1.78 -20.81
C PRO A 113 5.47 -2.45 -21.64
N ASN A 114 4.22 -2.04 -21.41
CA ASN A 114 3.24 -1.98 -22.50
C ASN A 114 3.21 -0.53 -22.99
#